data_AF-A0A8T5T0I2-F1
#
_entry.id   AF-A0A8T5T0I2-F1
#
_cell.length_a   1.000
_cell.length_b   1.000
_cell.length_c   1.000
_cell.angle_alpha   90.00
_cell.angle_beta   90.00
_cell.angle_gamma   90.00
#
_symmetry.space_group_name_H-M   'P 1'
#
loop_
_entity.id
_entity.type
_entity.pdbx_description
1 polymer ?
#
loop_
_entity_poly.entity_id
_entity_poly.type
_entity_poly.pdbx_seq_one_letter_code
_entity_poly.pdbx_strand_id
1 'polypeptide(L)'
;MKAYVTAEFSPEALDKLKLLLNDEIVYESWRNTSNLYFADEDLIKKIKEIGAEILICEGDNVKKSVIDQVDLKIIGSTRGDPNNIDVEAAT
;
A
#
# COMPACT_ATOMS: atom_id res chain seq x y z
N MET A 1 3.27 -7.56 -11.35
CA MET A 1 2.63 -6.60 -10.43
C MET A 1 3.64 -6.20 -9.40
N LYS A 2 3.91 -4.91 -9.28
CA LYS A 2 4.82 -4.36 -8.27
C LYS A 2 4.05 -3.93 -7.04
N ALA A 3 4.52 -4.32 -5.86
CA ALA A 3 3.88 -3.93 -4.59
C ALA A 3 4.64 -2.81 -3.90
N TYR A 4 3.87 -1.85 -3.38
CA TYR A 4 4.32 -0.91 -2.37
C TYR A 4 3.76 -1.33 -1.01
N VAL A 5 4.65 -1.55 -0.03
CA VAL A 5 4.29 -2.07 1.28
C VAL A 5 4.73 -1.07 2.34
N THR A 6 3.76 -0.37 2.92
CA THR A 6 3.95 0.60 4.02
C THR A 6 3.60 0.01 5.37
N ALA A 7 2.78 -1.06 5.41
CA ALA A 7 2.52 -1.81 6.63
C ALA A 7 3.79 -2.49 7.18
N GLU A 8 3.92 -2.61 8.50
CA GLU A 8 5.01 -3.40 9.08
C GLU A 8 4.80 -4.89 8.82
N PHE A 9 5.85 -5.57 8.35
CA PHE A 9 5.86 -7.01 8.08
C PHE A 9 6.99 -7.69 8.86
N SER A 10 6.73 -8.90 9.37
CA SER A 10 7.84 -9.73 9.84
C SER A 10 8.75 -10.12 8.67
N PRO A 11 10.05 -10.38 8.91
CA PRO A 11 10.96 -10.81 7.86
C PRO A 11 10.44 -12.02 7.06
N GLU A 12 9.87 -13.00 7.75
CA GLU A 12 9.35 -14.23 7.13
C GLU A 12 8.12 -13.95 6.24
N ALA A 13 7.27 -13.01 6.63
CA ALA A 13 6.11 -12.60 5.83
C ALA A 13 6.57 -11.83 4.59
N LEU A 14 7.58 -10.96 4.73
CA LEU A 14 8.15 -10.20 3.62
C LEU A 14 8.85 -11.12 2.62
N ASP A 15 9.61 -12.12 3.08
CA ASP A 15 10.28 -13.09 2.21
C ASP A 15 9.28 -13.93 1.40
N LYS A 16 8.16 -14.32 2.02
CA LYS A 16 7.06 -14.99 1.30
C LYS A 16 6.45 -14.07 0.25
N LEU A 17 6.22 -12.80 0.57
CA LEU A 17 5.66 -11.84 -0.38
C LEU A 17 6.63 -11.61 -1.55
N LYS A 18 7.93 -11.45 -1.28
CA LYS A 18 8.98 -11.33 -2.31
C LYS A 18 8.98 -12.52 -3.25
N LEU A 19 8.91 -13.74 -2.72
CA LEU A 19 8.82 -14.95 -3.52
C LEU A 19 7.57 -14.96 -4.42
N LEU A 20 6.42 -14.53 -3.90
CA LEU A 20 5.16 -14.49 -4.67
C LEU A 20 5.19 -13.43 -5.78
N LEU A 21 5.90 -12.32 -5.57
CA LEU A 21 5.96 -11.19 -6.50
C LEU A 21 7.27 -11.15 -7.32
N ASN A 22 8.10 -12.20 -7.27
CA ASN A 22 9.41 -12.25 -7.93
C ASN A 22 10.28 -11.03 -7.60
N ASP A 23 10.39 -10.69 -6.31
CA ASP A 23 11.15 -9.54 -5.78
C ASP A 23 10.67 -8.14 -6.22
N GLU A 24 9.52 -8.02 -6.92
CA GLU A 24 8.91 -6.74 -7.31
C GLU A 24 8.19 -6.04 -6.13
N ILE A 25 8.96 -5.69 -5.09
CA ILE A 25 8.44 -5.08 -3.87
C ILE A 25 9.29 -3.88 -3.46
N VAL A 26 8.62 -2.77 -3.15
CA VAL A 26 9.17 -1.65 -2.40
C VAL A 26 8.62 -1.70 -0.99
N TYR A 27 9.48 -2.00 -0.02
CA TYR A 27 9.12 -2.06 1.40
C TYR A 27 9.61 -0.80 2.13
N GLU A 28 8.67 0.00 2.63
CA GLU A 28 8.94 1.22 3.39
C GLU A 28 7.99 1.28 4.60
N SER A 29 8.22 0.41 5.59
CA SER A 29 7.37 0.36 6.79
C SER A 29 7.21 1.73 7.45
N TRP A 30 5.97 2.08 7.78
CA TRP A 30 5.62 3.29 8.54
C TRP A 30 6.30 3.35 9.91
N ARG A 31 6.66 2.19 10.51
CA ARG A 31 7.40 2.16 11.79
C ARG A 31 8.85 2.59 11.62
N ASN A 32 9.44 2.34 10.46
CA ASN A 32 10.81 2.73 10.14
C ASN A 32 10.88 4.15 9.58
N THR A 33 9.94 4.52 8.71
CA THR A 33 9.89 5.84 8.07
C THR A 33 9.21 6.91 8.92
N SER A 34 8.47 6.50 9.94
CA SER A 34 7.56 7.38 10.70
C SER A 34 6.55 8.10 9.82
N ASN A 35 6.20 7.51 8.67
CA ASN A 35 5.33 8.12 7.67
C ASN A 35 4.05 7.28 7.49
N LEU A 36 2.91 7.94 7.67
CA LEU A 36 1.60 7.48 7.25
C LEU A 36 1.03 8.53 6.31
N TYR A 37 0.55 8.12 5.15
CA TYR A 37 0.01 9.02 4.16
C TYR A 37 -1.42 9.42 4.51
N PHE A 38 -1.59 10.59 5.12
CA PHE A 38 -2.91 11.17 5.40
C PHE A 38 -3.41 12.09 4.28
N ALA A 39 -2.48 12.73 3.57
CA ALA A 39 -2.78 13.55 2.40
C ALA A 39 -2.77 12.67 1.14
N ASP A 40 -3.84 12.75 0.36
CA ASP A 40 -4.04 11.91 -0.82
C ASP A 40 -2.91 12.14 -1.86
N GLU A 41 -2.48 13.38 -2.05
CA GLU A 41 -1.49 13.75 -3.07
C GLU A 41 -0.14 13.06 -2.86
N ASP A 42 0.28 12.93 -1.60
CA ASP A 42 1.56 12.32 -1.26
C ASP A 42 1.54 10.81 -1.55
N LEU A 43 0.44 10.13 -1.22
CA LEU A 43 0.26 8.71 -1.51
C LEU A 43 0.17 8.46 -3.01
N ILE A 44 -0.63 9.25 -3.72
CA ILE A 44 -0.79 9.17 -5.17
C ILE A 44 0.56 9.34 -5.86
N LYS A 45 1.33 10.36 -5.47
CA LYS A 45 2.65 10.63 -6.01
C LYS A 45 3.57 9.44 -5.79
N LYS A 46 3.64 8.91 -4.57
CA LYS A 46 4.52 7.79 -4.23
C LYS A 46 4.16 6.51 -5.00
N ILE A 47 2.88 6.17 -5.09
CA ILE A 47 2.40 5.00 -5.86
C ILE A 47 2.79 5.12 -7.33
N LYS A 48 2.59 6.30 -7.93
CA LYS A 48 2.95 6.57 -9.34
C LYS A 48 4.45 6.52 -9.58
N GLU A 49 5.25 7.13 -8.69
CA GLU A 49 6.72 7.10 -8.77
C GLU A 49 7.27 5.68 -8.70
N ILE A 50 6.68 4.82 -7.85
CA ILE A 50 7.07 3.42 -7.74
C ILE A 50 6.59 2.61 -8.96
N GLY A 51 5.47 3.02 -9.57
CA GLY A 51 4.73 2.20 -10.53
C GLY A 51 4.06 1.01 -9.85
N ALA A 52 3.55 1.21 -8.63
CA ALA A 52 2.92 0.15 -7.86
C ALA A 52 1.51 -0.16 -8.38
N GLU A 53 1.23 -1.45 -8.55
CA GLU A 53 -0.08 -2.01 -8.88
C GLU A 53 -0.74 -2.65 -7.64
N ILE A 54 0.03 -2.84 -6.57
CA ILE A 54 -0.44 -3.38 -5.29
C ILE A 54 -0.01 -2.42 -4.19
N LEU A 55 -0.93 -2.06 -3.29
CA LEU A 55 -0.62 -1.33 -2.06
C LEU A 55 -0.96 -2.22 -0.86
N ILE A 56 0.00 -2.43 0.05
CA ILE A 56 -0.25 -3.08 1.33
C ILE A 56 0.02 -2.08 2.45
N CYS A 57 -1.03 -1.65 3.12
CA CYS A 57 -1.00 -0.54 4.07
C CYS A 57 -1.67 -0.89 5.40
N GLU A 58 -1.27 -0.17 6.45
CA GLU A 58 -1.89 -0.28 7.76
C GLU A 58 -2.75 0.95 8.06
N GLY A 59 -2.17 2.15 8.02
CA GLY A 59 -2.84 3.39 8.45
C GLY A 59 -3.00 4.46 7.38
N ASP A 60 -2.53 4.23 6.15
CA ASP A 60 -2.61 5.21 5.06
C ASP A 60 -4.06 5.46 4.65
N ASN A 61 -4.42 6.71 4.36
CA ASN A 61 -5.74 7.05 3.86
C ASN A 61 -5.83 6.68 2.38
N VAL A 62 -6.59 5.62 2.06
CA VAL A 62 -6.79 5.15 0.70
C VAL A 62 -8.26 5.36 0.32
N LYS A 63 -8.62 6.63 0.14
CA LYS A 63 -9.99 7.04 -0.20
C LYS A 63 -10.21 7.09 -1.71
N LYS A 64 -11.46 7.28 -2.13
CA LYS A 64 -11.85 7.32 -3.55
C LYS A 64 -10.95 8.22 -4.40
N SER A 65 -10.57 9.39 -3.88
CA SER A 65 -9.64 10.35 -4.51
C SER A 65 -8.28 9.75 -4.85
N VAL A 66 -7.73 8.89 -3.98
CA VAL A 66 -6.49 8.14 -4.26
C VAL A 66 -6.76 7.08 -5.31
N ILE A 67 -7.79 6.25 -5.08
CA ILE A 67 -8.12 5.07 -5.90
C ILE A 67 -8.37 5.47 -7.37
N ASP A 68 -9.14 6.52 -7.61
CA ASP A 68 -9.47 6.99 -8.96
C ASP A 68 -8.24 7.48 -9.76
N GLN A 69 -7.14 7.80 -9.07
CA GLN A 69 -5.98 8.46 -9.67
C GLN A 69 -4.76 7.55 -9.83
N VAL A 70 -4.80 6.31 -9.35
CA VAL A 70 -3.69 5.34 -9.42
C VAL A 70 -4.16 4.05 -10.08
N ASP A 71 -3.24 3.28 -10.65
CA ASP A 71 -3.58 2.01 -11.30
C ASP A 71 -3.45 0.80 -10.35
N LEU A 72 -3.93 0.95 -9.12
CA LEU A 72 -3.92 -0.14 -8.14
C LEU A 72 -4.94 -1.22 -8.53
N LYS A 73 -4.49 -2.48 -8.52
CA LYS A 73 -5.30 -3.68 -8.74
C LYS A 73 -5.66 -4.38 -7.43
N ILE A 74 -4.84 -4.20 -6.40
CA ILE A 74 -5.02 -4.83 -5.09
C ILE A 74 -4.66 -3.82 -3.99
N ILE A 75 -5.54 -3.70 -3.00
CA ILE A 75 -5.28 -2.98 -1.74
C ILE A 75 -5.38 -3.99 -0.60
N GLY A 76 -4.24 -4.27 0.04
CA GLY A 76 -4.16 -5.10 1.25
C GLY A 76 -4.18 -4.24 2.50
N SER A 77 -5.19 -4.41 3.35
CA SER A 77 -5.20 -3.79 4.68
C SER A 77 -4.66 -4.76 5.72
N THR A 78 -3.71 -4.32 6.55
CA THR A 78 -3.28 -5.06 7.75
C THR A 78 -4.05 -4.67 9.00
N ARG A 79 -5.20 -4.00 8.86
CA ARG A 79 -6.14 -3.70 9.95
C ARG A 79 -7.30 -4.69 9.99
N GLY A 80 -7.78 -4.99 11.20
CA GLY A 80 -9.01 -5.76 11.39
C GLY A 80 -10.29 -5.00 10.96
N ASP A 81 -10.23 -3.67 10.95
CA ASP A 81 -11.31 -2.78 10.47
C ASP A 81 -10.71 -1.65 9.60
N PRO A 82 -10.80 -1.74 8.25
CA PRO A 82 -10.12 -0.86 7.31
C PRO A 82 -10.87 0.47 7.10
N ASN A 83 -11.17 1.20 8.18
CA ASN A 83 -11.90 2.48 8.10
C ASN A 83 -11.16 3.60 7.34
N ASN A 84 -9.86 3.44 7.10
CA ASN A 84 -8.99 4.32 6.33
C ASN A 84 -9.06 4.05 4.82
N ILE A 85 -9.69 2.95 4.39
CA ILE A 85 -9.86 2.58 2.97
C ILE A 85 -11.32 2.80 2.57
N ASP A 86 -11.56 3.35 1.39
CA ASP A 86 -12.89 3.39 0.79
C ASP A 86 -13.14 2.08 0.04
N VAL A 87 -13.77 1.12 0.71
CA VAL A 87 -13.98 -0.24 0.18
C VAL A 87 -14.96 -0.24 -1.00
N GLU A 88 -15.99 0.62 -0.97
CA GLU A 88 -16.97 0.72 -2.06
C GLU A 88 -16.32 1.26 -3.33
N ALA A 89 -15.44 2.26 -3.20
CA ALA A 89 -14.65 2.75 -4.33
C ALA A 89 -13.62 1.74 -4.86
N ALA A 90 -13.23 0.73 -4.08
CA ALA A 90 -12.22 -0.26 -4.43
C ALA A 90 -12.80 -1.52 -5.13
N THR A 91 -14.12 -1.61 -5.31
CA THR A 91 -14.83 -2.76 -5.94
C THR A 91 -15.47 -2.37 -7.27
#